data_AF-A0A132H1Y0-F1
#
_entry.id   AF-A0A132H1Y0-F1
#
_cell.length_a   1.000
_cell.length_b   1.000
_cell.length_c   1.000
_cell.angle_alpha   90.00
_cell.angle_beta   90.00
_cell.angle_gamma   90.00
#
_symmetry.space_group_name_H-M   'P 1'
#
loop_
_entity.id
_entity.type
_entity.pdbx_description
1 polymer ?
#
loop_
_entity_poly.entity_id
_entity_poly.type
_entity_poly.pdbx_seq_one_letter_code
_entity_poly.pdbx_strand_id
1 'polypeptide(L)'
;MTLSKDEFKVMVMLYAANTDGNIQSEEVKVMLEKTGFETVDKMESMFAKMSDAEVIECIRENKPLYAATEGDRIDLLADLCAIIEADEKCTVMEETMVRNIRRLLE
;
A
#
# COMPACT_ATOMS: atom_id res chain seq x y z
N MET A 1 -11.43 -10.63 -5.00
CA MET A 1 -12.12 -9.38 -5.43
C MET A 1 -11.19 -8.61 -6.36
N THR A 2 -11.69 -8.08 -7.48
CA THR A 2 -10.87 -7.30 -8.42
C THR A 2 -10.92 -5.82 -8.07
N LEU A 3 -9.75 -5.26 -7.74
CA LEU A 3 -9.54 -3.83 -7.55
C LEU A 3 -9.19 -3.15 -8.88
N SER A 4 -9.33 -1.84 -8.97
CA SER A 4 -8.66 -1.02 -9.98
C SER A 4 -7.17 -0.83 -9.65
N LYS A 5 -6.39 -0.27 -10.57
CA LYS A 5 -4.95 -0.03 -10.36
C LYS A 5 -4.69 0.89 -9.16
N ASP A 6 -5.47 1.96 -9.04
CA ASP A 6 -5.29 2.94 -7.96
C ASP A 6 -5.77 2.38 -6.62
N GLU A 7 -6.87 1.62 -6.60
CA GLU A 7 -7.33 0.93 -5.39
C GLU A 7 -6.33 -0.13 -4.92
N PHE A 8 -5.76 -0.89 -5.85
CA PHE A 8 -4.70 -1.86 -5.53
C PHE A 8 -3.48 -1.14 -4.94
N LYS A 9 -3.06 -0.04 -5.55
CA LYS A 9 -1.96 0.77 -5.04
C LYS A 9 -2.24 1.26 -3.62
N VAL A 10 -3.43 1.84 -3.37
CA VAL A 10 -3.81 2.30 -2.03
C VAL A 10 -3.88 1.15 -1.03
N MET A 11 -4.40 -0.02 -1.40
CA MET A 11 -4.42 -1.19 -0.52
C MET A 11 -3.00 -1.57 -0.06
N VAL A 12 -2.04 -1.61 -0.99
CA VAL A 12 -0.65 -1.96 -0.69
C VAL A 12 0.01 -0.86 0.17
N MET A 13 -0.29 0.40 -0.12
CA MET A 13 0.19 1.56 0.63
C MET A 13 -0.34 1.60 2.07
N LEU A 14 -1.64 1.35 2.28
CA LEU A 14 -2.26 1.24 3.61
C LEU A 14 -1.64 0.10 4.41
N TYR A 15 -1.41 -1.05 3.77
CA TYR A 15 -0.78 -2.19 4.43
C TYR A 15 0.66 -1.88 4.85
N ALA A 16 1.39 -1.11 4.04
CA ALA A 16 2.75 -0.68 4.37
C ALA A 16 2.79 0.37 5.48
N ALA A 17 1.86 1.33 5.50
CA ALA A 17 1.83 2.40 6.49
C ALA A 17 1.33 1.90 7.86
N ASN A 18 0.36 0.98 7.88
CA ASN A 18 -0.28 0.50 9.11
C ASN A 18 0.58 -0.49 9.94
N THR A 19 1.93 -0.43 9.85
CA THR A 19 2.80 -1.43 10.52
C THR A 19 2.68 -1.42 12.04
N ASP A 20 2.54 -0.25 12.64
CA ASP A 20 2.43 -0.06 14.09
C ASP A 20 0.97 0.16 14.54
N GLY A 21 0.03 0.02 13.61
CA GLY A 21 -1.40 0.28 13.81
C GLY A 21 -1.79 1.75 13.68
N ASN A 22 -0.89 2.66 13.27
CA ASN A 22 -1.18 4.07 13.06
C ASN A 22 -0.68 4.54 11.69
N ILE A 23 -1.60 5.03 10.86
CA ILE A 23 -1.25 5.71 9.61
C ILE A 23 -1.19 7.21 9.91
N GLN A 24 -0.06 7.85 9.56
CA GLN A 24 0.14 9.28 9.80
C GLN A 24 -0.57 10.14 8.74
N SER A 25 -0.90 11.38 9.09
CA SER A 25 -1.64 12.28 8.19
C SER A 25 -0.84 12.62 6.92
N GLU A 26 0.48 12.69 7.04
CA GLU A 26 1.44 12.92 5.95
C GLU A 26 1.42 11.76 4.94
N GLU A 27 1.33 10.52 5.42
CA GLU A 27 1.22 9.33 4.58
C GLU A 27 -0.11 9.30 3.81
N VAL A 28 -1.22 9.61 4.50
CA VAL A 28 -2.54 9.74 3.87
C VAL A 28 -2.50 10.82 2.79
N LYS A 29 -1.83 11.95 3.05
CA LYS A 29 -1.67 13.02 2.06
C LYS A 29 -0.96 12.54 0.79
N VAL A 30 0.09 11.73 0.93
CA VAL A 30 0.76 11.11 -0.24
C VAL A 30 -0.18 10.20 -1.02
N MET A 31 -1.00 9.38 -0.33
CA MET A 31 -2.00 8.53 -1.00
C MET A 31 -3.04 9.37 -1.76
N LEU A 32 -3.51 10.47 -1.16
CA LEU A 32 -4.46 11.40 -1.75
C LEU A 32 -3.90 12.10 -2.99
N GLU A 33 -2.65 12.57 -2.93
CA GLU A 33 -1.98 13.21 -4.07
C GLU A 33 -1.80 12.26 -5.26
N LYS A 34 -1.62 10.96 -5.00
CA LYS A 34 -1.39 9.94 -6.03
C LYS A 34 -2.67 9.37 -6.65
N THR A 35 -3.78 9.31 -5.91
CA THR A 35 -4.98 8.55 -6.34
C THR A 35 -6.31 9.28 -6.18
N GLY A 36 -6.37 10.30 -5.33
CA GLY A 36 -7.58 11.07 -5.05
C GLY A 36 -8.41 10.55 -3.87
N PHE A 37 -9.26 11.44 -3.36
CA PHE A 37 -10.03 11.24 -2.13
C PHE A 37 -10.97 10.04 -2.18
N GLU A 38 -11.75 9.88 -3.26
CA GLU A 38 -12.74 8.80 -3.36
C GLU A 38 -12.10 7.42 -3.27
N THR A 39 -10.92 7.25 -3.87
CA THR A 39 -10.15 6.00 -3.81
C THR A 39 -9.65 5.75 -2.40
N VAL A 40 -9.04 6.76 -1.76
CA VAL A 40 -8.48 6.60 -0.40
C VAL A 40 -9.58 6.29 0.61
N ASP A 41 -10.66 7.07 0.64
CA ASP A 41 -11.79 6.88 1.58
C ASP A 41 -12.42 5.49 1.46
N LYS A 42 -12.64 5.03 0.21
CA LYS A 42 -13.15 3.69 -0.07
C LYS A 42 -12.20 2.61 0.45
N MET A 43 -10.90 2.76 0.18
CA MET A 43 -9.92 1.74 0.51
C MET A 43 -9.61 1.69 2.00
N GLU A 44 -9.59 2.82 2.71
CA GLU A 44 -9.50 2.86 4.18
C GLU A 44 -10.70 2.16 4.83
N SER A 45 -11.91 2.49 4.36
CA SER A 45 -13.15 1.86 4.84
C SER A 45 -13.19 0.34 4.61
N MET A 46 -12.51 -0.13 3.57
CA MET A 46 -12.36 -1.55 3.29
C MET A 46 -11.27 -2.18 4.14
N PHE A 47 -10.08 -1.57 4.18
CA PHE A 47 -8.92 -2.04 4.92
C PHE A 47 -9.22 -2.20 6.40
N ALA A 48 -9.93 -1.24 7.01
CA ALA A 48 -10.33 -1.29 8.43
C ALA A 48 -11.22 -2.49 8.80
N LYS A 49 -11.81 -3.18 7.82
CA LYS A 49 -12.66 -4.37 8.00
C LYS A 49 -11.95 -5.68 7.68
N MET A 50 -10.73 -5.61 7.14
CA MET A 50 -9.96 -6.76 6.72
C MET A 50 -8.95 -7.14 7.81
N SER A 51 -8.76 -8.43 8.00
CA SER A 51 -7.60 -8.96 8.70
C SER A 51 -6.35 -8.92 7.81
N ASP A 52 -5.16 -8.96 8.41
CA ASP A 52 -3.89 -9.04 7.67
C ASP A 52 -3.90 -10.16 6.62
N ALA A 53 -4.46 -11.32 6.96
CA ALA A 53 -4.57 -12.45 6.05
C ALA A 53 -5.43 -12.13 4.82
N GLU A 54 -6.55 -11.43 5.01
CA GLU A 54 -7.43 -11.00 3.92
C GLU A 54 -6.76 -9.92 3.05
N VAL A 55 -5.99 -9.01 3.66
CA VAL A 55 -5.23 -7.98 2.91
C VAL A 55 -4.16 -8.64 2.06
N ILE A 56 -3.37 -9.55 2.63
CA ILE A 56 -2.34 -10.30 1.90
C ILE A 56 -2.96 -11.07 0.73
N GLU A 57 -4.08 -11.75 0.95
CA GLU A 57 -4.74 -12.50 -0.10
C GLU A 57 -5.28 -11.56 -1.20
N CYS A 58 -5.88 -10.44 -0.82
CA CYS A 58 -6.32 -9.41 -1.78
C CYS A 58 -5.16 -8.89 -2.64
N ILE A 59 -3.99 -8.63 -2.03
CA ILE A 59 -2.78 -8.21 -2.74
C ILE A 59 -2.33 -9.32 -3.72
N ARG A 60 -2.32 -10.58 -3.28
CA ARG A 60 -1.94 -11.73 -4.13
C ARG A 60 -2.87 -11.91 -5.32
N GLU A 61 -4.17 -11.81 -5.12
CA GLU A 61 -5.17 -11.96 -6.20
C GLU A 61 -5.05 -10.86 -7.26
N ASN A 62 -4.69 -9.63 -6.87
CA ASN A 62 -4.63 -8.48 -7.77
C ASN A 62 -3.22 -8.22 -8.34
N LYS A 63 -2.16 -8.78 -7.73
CA LYS A 63 -0.78 -8.72 -8.22
C LYS A 63 -0.64 -9.07 -9.71
N PRO A 64 -1.27 -10.13 -10.26
CA PRO A 64 -1.16 -10.47 -11.69
C PRO A 64 -1.72 -9.39 -12.64
N LEU A 65 -2.56 -8.48 -12.15
CA LEU A 65 -3.16 -7.41 -12.95
C LEU A 65 -2.34 -6.12 -12.93
N TYR A 66 -1.68 -5.83 -11.79
CA TYR A 66 -1.12 -4.51 -11.52
C TYR A 66 0.34 -4.51 -11.04
N ALA A 67 0.96 -5.68 -10.89
CA ALA A 67 2.36 -5.86 -10.51
C ALA A 67 3.01 -7.01 -11.29
N ALA A 68 2.50 -7.29 -12.50
CA ALA A 68 2.94 -8.42 -13.32
C ALA A 68 4.35 -8.20 -13.88
N THR A 69 4.65 -6.98 -14.32
CA THR A 69 5.96 -6.65 -14.90
C THR A 69 6.91 -6.07 -13.85
N GLU A 70 8.21 -6.10 -14.15
CA GLU A 70 9.22 -5.46 -13.29
C GLU A 70 8.98 -3.95 -13.20
N GLY A 71 8.57 -3.30 -14.29
CA GLY A 71 8.23 -1.87 -14.29
C GLY A 71 7.08 -1.56 -13.33
N ASP A 72 6.00 -2.34 -13.36
CA ASP A 72 4.86 -2.14 -12.46
C ASP A 72 5.25 -2.26 -10.98
N ARG A 73 6.14 -3.23 -10.67
CA ARG A 73 6.67 -3.41 -9.31
C ARG A 73 7.57 -2.26 -8.88
N ILE A 74 8.41 -1.76 -9.78
CA ILE A 74 9.27 -0.60 -9.50
C ILE A 74 8.41 0.63 -9.20
N ASP A 75 7.37 0.90 -9.99
CA ASP A 75 6.45 2.01 -9.77
C ASP A 75 5.77 1.92 -8.41
N LEU A 76 5.26 0.73 -8.05
CA LEU A 76 4.61 0.50 -6.77
C LEU A 76 5.59 0.62 -5.58
N LEU A 77 6.82 0.12 -5.73
CA LEU A 77 7.86 0.27 -4.70
C LEU A 77 8.29 1.74 -4.53
N ALA A 78 8.33 2.53 -5.61
CA ALA A 78 8.62 3.95 -5.52
C ALA A 78 7.51 4.70 -4.76
N ASP A 79 6.25 4.33 -4.98
CA ASP A 79 5.12 4.88 -4.22
C ASP A 79 5.18 4.51 -2.73
N LEU A 80 5.59 3.28 -2.42
CA LEU A 80 5.80 2.82 -1.04
C LEU A 80 6.92 3.58 -0.34
N CYS A 81 8.07 3.78 -1.01
CA CYS A 81 9.15 4.61 -0.46
C CYS A 81 8.67 6.04 -0.15
N ALA A 82 7.90 6.65 -1.06
CA ALA A 82 7.39 8.00 -0.87
C ALA A 82 6.46 8.15 0.34
N ILE A 83 5.79 7.07 0.76
CA ILE A 83 4.95 7.07 1.97
C ILE A 83 5.80 7.01 3.23
N ILE A 84 6.75 6.08 3.29
CA ILE A 84 7.58 5.93 4.49
C ILE A 84 8.43 7.17 4.73
N GLU A 85 8.85 7.84 3.65
CA GLU A 85 9.59 9.09 3.69
C GLU A 85 8.70 10.33 3.90
N ALA A 86 7.37 10.18 3.93
CA ALA A 86 6.44 11.28 4.12
C ALA A 86 6.46 11.80 5.57
N ASP A 87 6.67 10.91 6.54
CA ASP A 87 7.02 11.28 7.91
C ASP A 87 8.55 11.32 8.04
N GLU A 88 9.08 12.28 8.80
CA GLU A 88 10.53 12.38 9.08
C GLU A 88 11.05 11.21 9.95
N LYS A 89 10.18 10.25 10.29
CA LYS A 89 10.43 9.11 11.17
C LYS A 89 10.22 7.78 10.48
N CYS A 90 10.94 7.52 9.40
CA CYS A 90 11.05 6.17 8.85
C CYS A 90 11.54 5.20 9.94
N THR A 91 10.69 4.24 10.32
CA THR A 91 10.98 3.26 11.35
C THR A 91 11.57 1.98 10.75
N VAL A 92 12.35 1.25 11.57
CA VAL A 92 12.86 -0.08 11.19
C VAL A 92 11.71 -1.05 10.83
N MET A 93 10.52 -0.82 11.40
CA MET A 93 9.34 -1.66 11.18
C MET A 93 8.73 -1.41 9.79
N GLU A 94 8.60 -0.15 9.37
CA GLU A 94 8.16 0.23 8.02
C GLU A 94 9.12 -0.28 6.93
N GLU A 95 10.44 -0.12 7.15
CA GLU A 95 11.44 -0.67 6.22
C GLU A 95 11.31 -2.20 6.08
N THR A 96 11.08 -2.88 7.20
CA THR A 96 10.88 -4.33 7.22
C THR A 96 9.60 -4.71 6.47
N MET A 97 8.53 -3.93 6.63
CA MET A 97 7.27 -4.17 5.94
C MET A 97 7.39 -3.98 4.44
N VAL A 98 8.07 -2.93 3.96
CA VAL A 98 8.30 -2.76 2.52
C VAL A 98 9.16 -3.87 1.94
N ARG A 99 10.15 -4.40 2.68
CA ARG A 99 10.88 -5.59 2.25
C ARG A 99 9.97 -6.82 2.15
N ASN A 100 9.03 -6.98 3.07
CA ASN A 100 8.07 -8.09 3.05
C ASN A 100 7.09 -7.95 1.87
N ILE A 101 6.58 -6.75 1.61
CA ILE A 101 5.71 -6.45 0.47
C ILE A 101 6.47 -6.68 -0.84
N ARG A 102 7.73 -6.24 -0.94
CA ARG A 102 8.57 -6.52 -2.11
C ARG A 102 8.64 -8.02 -2.40
N ARG A 103 8.90 -8.85 -1.38
CA ARG A 103 8.92 -10.32 -1.53
C ARG A 103 7.56 -10.90 -1.91
N LEU A 104 6.46 -10.29 -1.48
CA LEU A 104 5.12 -10.68 -1.88
C LEU A 104 4.85 -10.38 -3.36
N LEU A 105 5.43 -9.30 -3.87
CA LEU A 105 5.32 -8.84 -5.24
C LEU A 105 6.27 -9.54 -6.21
N GLU A 106 7.37 -10.14 -5.74
CA GLU A 106 8.25 -11.03 -6.52
C GLU A 106 7.54 -12.35 -6.86
#